data_AF-A0A7Y3FGF7-F1
#
_entry.id   AF-A0A7Y3FGF7-F1
#
_cell.length_a   1.000
_cell.length_b   1.000
_cell.length_c   1.000
_cell.angle_alpha   90.00
_cell.angle_beta   90.00
_cell.angle_gamma   90.00
#
_symmetry.space_group_name_H-M   'P 1'
#
loop_
_entity.id
_entity.type
_entity.pdbx_description
1 polymer ?
#
loop_
_entity_poly.entity_id
_entity_poly.type
_entity_poly.pdbx_seq_one_letter_code
_entity_poly.pdbx_strand_id
1 'polypeptide(L)'
;MKNTFKYFLLLIIILLFGACSKLNDNVPAAPEVNLHKEGILNPASKNFHGTLIKNLMWDMRGCQQCHAADYSGGIVESSCLTCHTQPEGPEACNTCHGDFSDPAKIAPPRDTEKNTSTDSVGVGAHVKHLYDNQIGKDIPCETCHKVPQQVYEAGHVDTELPAEIIFGDKAIINLGINSSYDATTATCSNTYCHGNWEFFRDSSANQFAYNSDRMIGNNQSVVWNVVDGTQAGCGSCHNLPPDGHSNAQISACGGCHSGIVDVNGEIVDSLRYKHINGEINVFGN
;
A
#
# COMPACT_ATOMS: atom_id res chain seq x y z
N MET A 1 -36.42 39.19 -48.99
CA MET A 1 -35.34 38.38 -48.36
C MET A 1 -34.40 39.18 -47.47
N LYS A 2 -33.81 40.31 -47.91
CA LYS A 2 -32.88 41.10 -47.06
C LYS A 2 -33.51 41.70 -45.79
N ASN A 3 -34.75 42.18 -45.86
CA ASN A 3 -35.41 42.79 -44.70
C ASN A 3 -35.93 41.73 -43.71
N THR A 4 -36.42 40.58 -44.20
CA THR A 4 -36.84 39.46 -43.34
C THR A 4 -35.68 38.84 -42.56
N PHE A 5 -34.47 38.77 -43.13
CA PHE A 5 -33.27 38.32 -42.41
C PHE A 5 -32.84 39.27 -41.30
N LYS A 6 -32.95 40.60 -41.52
CA LYS A 6 -32.66 41.61 -40.49
C LYS A 6 -33.60 41.53 -39.30
N TYR A 7 -34.90 41.33 -39.53
CA TYR A 7 -35.87 41.17 -38.44
C TYR A 7 -35.66 39.87 -37.66
N PHE A 8 -35.28 38.78 -38.35
CA PHE A 8 -34.95 37.51 -37.69
C PHE A 8 -33.70 37.61 -36.81
N LEU A 9 -32.65 38.30 -37.28
CA LEU A 9 -31.43 38.54 -36.50
C LEU A 9 -31.71 39.42 -35.26
N LEU A 10 -32.54 40.46 -35.42
CA LEU A 10 -32.94 41.32 -34.31
C LEU A 10 -33.73 40.54 -33.24
N LEU A 11 -34.60 39.61 -33.67
CA LEU A 11 -35.40 38.78 -32.77
C LEU A 11 -34.53 37.79 -31.98
N ILE A 12 -33.52 37.19 -32.61
CA ILE A 12 -32.53 36.32 -31.94
C ILE A 12 -31.72 37.10 -30.91
N ILE A 13 -31.29 38.32 -31.24
CA ILE A 13 -30.55 39.19 -30.32
C ILE A 13 -31.41 39.54 -29.10
N ILE A 14 -32.68 39.92 -29.30
CA ILE A 14 -33.62 40.21 -28.21
C ILE A 14 -33.89 38.96 -27.35
N LEU A 15 -33.99 37.78 -27.96
CA LEU A 15 -34.13 36.51 -27.24
C LEU A 15 -32.88 36.15 -26.42
N LEU A 16 -31.67 36.37 -26.95
CA LEU A 16 -30.41 36.16 -26.24
C LEU A 16 -30.27 37.10 -25.04
N PHE A 17 -30.57 38.39 -25.20
CA PHE A 17 -30.50 39.36 -24.11
C PHE A 17 -31.63 39.20 -23.08
N GLY A 18 -32.85 38.86 -23.51
CA GLY A 18 -33.99 38.60 -22.62
C GLY A 18 -33.85 37.30 -21.82
N ALA A 19 -33.19 36.27 -22.38
CA ALA A 19 -32.89 35.03 -21.68
C ALA A 19 -31.81 35.23 -20.59
N CYS A 20 -30.79 36.05 -20.86
CA CYS A 20 -29.74 36.36 -19.87
C CYS A 20 -30.25 37.24 -18.72
N SER A 21 -31.22 38.12 -18.96
CA SER A 21 -31.75 39.00 -17.89
C SER A 21 -32.55 38.24 -16.82
N LYS A 22 -33.13 37.09 -17.14
CA LYS A 22 -33.87 36.24 -16.18
C LYS A 22 -32.99 35.34 -15.31
N LEU A 23 -31.70 35.22 -15.63
CA LEU A 23 -30.72 34.46 -14.85
C LEU A 23 -30.13 35.27 -13.68
N ASN A 24 -30.52 36.54 -13.52
CA ASN A 24 -29.98 37.43 -12.51
C ASN A 24 -30.94 37.71 -11.34
N ASP A 25 -32.11 37.08 -11.32
CA ASP A 25 -33.09 37.28 -10.25
C ASP A 25 -32.83 36.28 -9.11
N ASN A 26 -32.19 36.78 -8.06
CA ASN A 26 -32.09 36.17 -6.72
C ASN A 26 -31.55 34.74 -6.70
N VAL A 27 -30.29 34.56 -7.10
CA VAL A 27 -29.52 33.43 -6.58
C VAL A 27 -29.41 33.66 -5.07
N PRO A 28 -29.97 32.78 -4.21
CA PRO A 28 -29.74 32.91 -2.78
C PRO A 28 -28.24 33.00 -2.54
N ALA A 29 -27.83 33.92 -1.65
CA ALA A 29 -26.43 34.02 -1.27
C ALA A 29 -25.93 32.61 -0.97
N ALA A 30 -24.82 32.22 -1.60
CA ALA A 30 -24.23 30.92 -1.34
C ALA A 30 -24.12 30.76 0.18
N PRO A 31 -24.60 29.64 0.75
CA PRO A 31 -24.53 29.44 2.19
C PRO A 31 -23.10 29.71 2.67
N GLU A 32 -22.93 30.32 3.84
CA GLU A 32 -21.59 30.49 4.42
C GLU A 32 -20.97 29.12 4.67
N VAL A 33 -20.09 28.71 3.76
CA VAL A 33 -19.30 27.50 3.88
C VAL A 33 -18.11 27.81 4.77
N ASN A 34 -18.27 27.62 6.08
CA ASN A 34 -17.23 27.82 7.09
C ASN A 34 -16.17 26.68 7.09
N LEU A 35 -15.72 26.24 5.91
CA LEU A 35 -14.71 25.20 5.74
C LEU A 35 -13.28 25.74 5.86
N HIS A 36 -13.03 26.98 5.43
CA HIS A 36 -11.70 27.58 5.44
C HIS A 36 -11.48 28.43 6.70
N LYS A 37 -10.79 27.87 7.70
CA LYS A 37 -10.39 28.57 8.93
C LYS A 37 -8.96 29.05 8.85
N GLU A 38 -8.61 30.03 9.67
CA GLU A 38 -7.22 30.49 9.81
C GLU A 38 -6.29 29.31 10.12
N GLY A 39 -5.15 29.26 9.42
CA GLY A 39 -4.16 28.19 9.54
C GLY A 39 -4.44 26.95 8.68
N ILE A 40 -5.39 27.00 7.73
CA ILE A 40 -5.70 25.87 6.84
C ILE A 40 -4.51 25.39 5.98
N LEU A 41 -3.56 26.28 5.68
CA LEU A 41 -2.34 25.94 4.93
C LEU A 41 -1.14 25.58 5.85
N ASN A 42 -1.29 25.68 7.18
CA ASN A 42 -0.21 25.41 8.12
C ASN A 42 -0.32 23.98 8.67
N PRO A 43 0.62 23.05 8.36
CA PRO A 43 0.58 21.66 8.83
C PRO A 43 0.57 21.49 10.36
N ALA A 44 1.04 22.49 11.11
CA ALA A 44 1.03 22.50 12.57
C ALA A 44 -0.27 23.04 13.18
N SER A 45 -1.18 23.59 12.36
CA SER A 45 -2.46 24.10 12.82
C SER A 45 -3.48 22.98 13.03
N LYS A 46 -4.31 23.10 14.07
CA LYS A 46 -5.50 22.25 14.24
C LYS A 46 -6.52 22.39 13.09
N ASN A 47 -6.47 23.52 12.38
CA ASN A 47 -7.35 23.80 11.24
C ASN A 47 -6.73 23.40 9.89
N PHE A 48 -5.56 22.74 9.89
CA PHE A 48 -4.89 22.31 8.67
C PHE A 48 -5.83 21.50 7.76
N HIS A 49 -5.77 21.73 6.45
CA HIS A 49 -6.66 21.05 5.49
C HIS A 49 -6.55 19.52 5.56
N GLY A 50 -5.37 18.95 5.84
CA GLY A 50 -5.24 17.50 6.03
C GLY A 50 -6.07 16.97 7.21
N THR A 51 -6.23 17.77 8.28
CA THR A 51 -7.11 17.42 9.42
C THR A 51 -8.58 17.56 9.02
N LEU A 52 -8.92 18.59 8.24
CA LEU A 52 -10.27 18.75 7.68
C LEU A 52 -10.65 17.55 6.81
N ILE A 53 -9.78 17.17 5.86
CA ILE A 53 -9.99 16.05 4.94
C ILE A 53 -10.16 14.74 5.72
N LYS A 54 -9.32 14.49 6.72
CA LYS A 54 -9.47 13.34 7.62
C LYS A 54 -10.85 13.30 8.30
N ASN A 55 -11.33 14.43 8.80
CA ASN A 55 -12.66 14.53 9.43
C ASN A 55 -13.82 14.35 8.44
N LEU A 56 -13.55 14.53 7.14
CA LEU A 56 -14.47 14.22 6.04
C LEU A 56 -14.30 12.78 5.54
N MET A 57 -13.69 11.90 6.35
CA MET A 57 -13.38 10.51 5.98
C MET A 57 -12.57 10.42 4.69
N TRP A 58 -11.64 11.34 4.50
CA TRP A 58 -10.77 11.44 3.32
C TRP A 58 -11.49 11.75 2.00
N ASP A 59 -12.78 12.12 2.05
CA ASP A 59 -13.54 12.48 0.86
C ASP A 59 -13.27 13.93 0.44
N MET A 60 -12.56 14.10 -0.69
CA MET A 60 -12.25 15.41 -1.26
C MET A 60 -13.18 15.81 -2.41
N ARG A 61 -14.11 14.95 -2.82
CA ARG A 61 -15.00 15.22 -3.98
C ARG A 61 -15.89 16.43 -3.75
N GLY A 62 -16.24 16.72 -2.49
CA GLY A 62 -16.95 17.95 -2.12
C GLY A 62 -16.18 19.23 -2.46
N CYS A 63 -14.84 19.19 -2.37
CA CYS A 63 -13.97 20.34 -2.65
C CYS A 63 -13.98 20.71 -4.15
N GLN A 64 -14.19 19.74 -5.03
CA GLN A 64 -14.20 19.92 -6.49
C GLN A 64 -15.30 20.87 -6.96
N GLN A 65 -16.37 21.04 -6.17
CA GLN A 65 -17.46 21.97 -6.47
C GLN A 65 -16.99 23.42 -6.59
N CYS A 66 -15.93 23.79 -5.85
CA CYS A 66 -15.35 25.13 -5.87
C CYS A 66 -13.95 25.15 -6.49
N HIS A 67 -13.14 24.12 -6.25
CA HIS A 67 -11.73 24.05 -6.64
C HIS A 67 -11.47 23.42 -8.02
N ALA A 68 -12.53 23.25 -8.83
CA ALA A 68 -12.56 22.48 -10.08
C ALA A 68 -12.38 20.96 -9.90
N ALA A 69 -12.78 20.20 -10.91
CA ALA A 69 -12.70 18.74 -10.91
C ALA A 69 -11.26 18.21 -10.79
N ASP A 70 -10.28 18.97 -11.29
CA ASP A 70 -8.86 18.66 -11.27
C ASP A 70 -8.09 19.39 -10.15
N TYR A 71 -8.81 20.03 -9.22
CA TYR A 71 -8.23 20.81 -8.12
C TYR A 71 -7.35 22.00 -8.55
N SER A 72 -7.47 22.45 -9.81
CA SER A 72 -6.70 23.57 -10.37
C SER A 72 -7.09 24.95 -9.81
N GLY A 73 -8.19 25.04 -9.07
CA GLY A 73 -8.62 26.23 -8.32
C GLY A 73 -10.03 26.71 -8.66
N GLY A 74 -10.57 26.31 -9.81
CA GLY A 74 -11.98 26.52 -10.19
C GLY A 74 -12.47 27.95 -10.01
N ILE A 75 -13.70 28.10 -9.48
CA ILE A 75 -14.36 29.40 -9.33
C ILE A 75 -13.79 30.25 -8.18
N VAL A 76 -12.97 29.65 -7.31
CA VAL A 76 -12.34 30.32 -6.15
C VAL A 76 -10.85 30.63 -6.38
N GLU A 77 -10.31 30.28 -7.55
CA GLU A 77 -8.93 30.56 -8.00
C GLU A 77 -7.82 30.07 -7.04
N SER A 78 -8.15 29.15 -6.13
CA SER A 78 -7.23 28.62 -5.12
C SER A 78 -6.83 27.19 -5.47
N SER A 79 -5.68 27.03 -6.14
CA SER A 79 -5.20 25.75 -6.64
C SER A 79 -4.59 24.86 -5.55
N CYS A 80 -4.99 23.60 -5.49
CA CYS A 80 -4.30 22.60 -4.66
C CYS A 80 -2.97 22.17 -5.29
N LEU A 81 -2.86 22.31 -6.61
CA LEU A 81 -1.71 21.87 -7.41
C LEU A 81 -0.45 22.71 -7.18
N THR A 82 -0.56 23.83 -6.46
CA THR A 82 0.61 24.62 -6.03
C THR A 82 1.49 23.86 -5.05
N CYS A 83 0.90 23.07 -4.15
CA CYS A 83 1.64 22.26 -3.19
C CYS A 83 1.61 20.77 -3.54
N HIS A 84 0.52 20.28 -4.14
CA HIS A 84 0.38 18.90 -4.57
C HIS A 84 0.71 18.76 -6.05
N THR A 85 2.01 18.73 -6.35
CA THR A 85 2.52 18.84 -7.73
C THR A 85 2.62 17.51 -8.48
N GLN A 86 2.24 16.39 -7.85
CA GLN A 86 2.21 15.08 -8.50
C GLN A 86 1.11 15.04 -9.56
N PRO A 87 1.18 14.13 -10.57
CA PRO A 87 0.20 14.08 -11.66
C PRO A 87 -1.26 13.94 -11.19
N GLU A 88 -1.50 13.18 -10.12
CA GLU A 88 -2.81 12.97 -9.49
C GLU A 88 -3.14 14.07 -8.45
N GLY A 89 -2.29 15.10 -8.32
CA GLY A 89 -2.49 16.22 -7.42
C GLY A 89 -2.66 15.77 -5.95
N PRO A 90 -3.68 16.27 -5.23
CA PRO A 90 -3.93 15.88 -3.85
C PRO A 90 -4.36 14.40 -3.69
N GLU A 91 -4.70 13.71 -4.78
CA GLU A 91 -5.10 12.30 -4.80
C GLU A 91 -3.94 11.35 -5.11
N ALA A 92 -2.70 11.85 -5.27
CA ALA A 92 -1.52 10.99 -5.42
C ALA A 92 -1.33 10.09 -4.20
N CYS A 93 -1.03 8.80 -4.41
CA CYS A 93 -1.06 7.76 -3.37
C CYS A 93 -0.15 8.06 -2.16
N ASN A 94 0.98 8.74 -2.37
CA ASN A 94 1.93 9.10 -1.32
C ASN A 94 1.51 10.35 -0.52
N THR A 95 0.39 11.00 -0.87
CA THR A 95 -0.09 12.24 -0.23
C THR A 95 -0.57 12.00 1.20
N CYS A 96 -1.40 10.97 1.39
CA CYS A 96 -2.04 10.70 2.68
C CYS A 96 -1.12 9.89 3.59
N HIS A 97 -0.55 8.80 3.07
CA HIS A 97 0.40 7.92 3.73
C HIS A 97 1.59 7.61 2.81
N GLY A 98 2.73 7.23 3.38
CA GLY A 98 3.98 7.09 2.64
C GLY A 98 4.86 8.33 2.72
N ASP A 99 5.66 8.59 1.70
CA ASP A 99 6.53 9.77 1.65
C ASP A 99 5.99 10.81 0.68
N PHE A 100 5.52 11.94 1.21
CA PHE A 100 5.00 13.06 0.42
C PHE A 100 6.00 13.58 -0.63
N SER A 101 7.30 13.42 -0.38
CA SER A 101 8.37 13.93 -1.24
C SER A 101 8.82 12.90 -2.30
N ASP A 102 8.46 11.63 -2.14
CA ASP A 102 8.85 10.54 -3.03
C ASP A 102 7.62 9.72 -3.50
N PRO A 103 7.16 9.92 -4.74
CA PRO A 103 6.00 9.20 -5.27
C PRO A 103 6.22 7.69 -5.43
N ALA A 104 7.46 7.19 -5.35
CA ALA A 104 7.74 5.76 -5.34
C ALA A 104 7.48 5.10 -3.98
N LYS A 105 7.32 5.90 -2.91
CA LYS A 105 7.15 5.45 -1.52
C LYS A 105 5.72 5.70 -1.07
N ILE A 106 4.81 4.89 -1.60
CA ILE A 106 3.36 5.02 -1.34
C ILE A 106 2.90 4.32 -0.06
N ALA A 107 3.69 3.41 0.52
CA ALA A 107 3.38 2.77 1.79
C ALA A 107 4.08 3.48 2.95
N PRO A 108 3.52 3.46 4.19
CA PRO A 108 4.13 4.10 5.35
C PRO A 108 5.64 3.87 5.46
N PRO A 109 6.39 4.98 5.53
CA PRO A 109 7.05 5.32 6.78
C PRO A 109 6.30 6.41 7.54
N ARG A 110 5.33 7.09 6.90
CA ARG A 110 4.37 7.96 7.55
C ARG A 110 2.97 7.38 7.41
N ASP A 111 2.30 7.16 8.52
CA ASP A 111 0.91 6.71 8.51
C ASP A 111 -0.08 7.87 8.29
N THR A 112 -1.37 7.55 8.21
CA THR A 112 -2.46 8.54 8.04
C THR A 112 -2.64 9.46 9.25
N GLU A 113 -2.07 9.11 10.41
CA GLU A 113 -2.01 9.92 11.62
C GLU A 113 -0.75 10.81 11.69
N LYS A 114 0.07 10.78 10.63
CA LYS A 114 1.37 11.47 10.52
C LYS A 114 2.46 10.92 11.45
N ASN A 115 2.27 9.77 12.08
CA ASN A 115 3.34 9.13 12.83
C ASN A 115 4.41 8.63 11.87
N THR A 116 5.66 8.68 12.31
CA THR A 116 6.80 8.13 11.56
C THR A 116 7.62 7.12 12.36
N SER A 117 7.31 6.95 13.64
CA SER A 117 7.93 5.94 14.50
C SER A 117 7.22 4.60 14.35
N THR A 118 7.97 3.51 14.45
CA THR A 118 7.45 2.14 14.48
C THR A 118 6.76 1.80 15.80
N ASP A 119 6.72 2.71 16.77
CA ASP A 119 5.80 2.60 17.92
C ASP A 119 4.33 2.65 17.46
N SER A 120 4.04 3.30 16.34
CA SER A 120 2.73 3.24 15.68
C SER A 120 2.65 2.01 14.78
N VAL A 121 1.58 1.22 14.96
CA VAL A 121 1.26 0.08 14.11
C VAL A 121 1.08 0.47 12.64
N GLY A 122 0.69 1.72 12.37
CA GLY A 122 0.51 2.25 11.02
C GLY A 122 1.81 2.40 10.22
N VAL A 123 2.98 2.47 10.88
CA VAL A 123 4.27 2.64 10.20
C VAL A 123 4.87 1.27 9.87
N GLY A 124 5.05 0.45 10.90
CA GLY A 124 5.44 -0.97 10.83
C GLY A 124 6.48 -1.38 9.78
N ALA A 125 6.38 -2.61 9.32
CA ALA A 125 7.39 -3.27 8.48
C ALA A 125 7.18 -3.09 6.96
N HIS A 126 6.36 -2.13 6.51
CA HIS A 126 6.13 -1.87 5.08
C HIS A 126 7.43 -1.74 4.29
N VAL A 127 8.37 -0.91 4.78
CA VAL A 127 9.65 -0.67 4.10
C VAL A 127 10.47 -1.94 3.95
N LYS A 128 10.49 -2.81 4.98
CA LYS A 128 11.23 -4.08 4.95
C LYS A 128 10.67 -5.07 3.93
N HIS A 129 9.37 -5.04 3.69
CA HIS A 129 8.72 -5.90 2.71
C HIS A 129 8.83 -5.35 1.29
N LEU A 130 8.56 -4.06 1.10
CA LEU A 130 8.38 -3.46 -0.22
C LEU A 130 9.67 -2.98 -0.88
N TYR A 131 10.67 -2.59 -0.07
CA TYR A 131 11.82 -1.83 -0.58
C TYR A 131 13.18 -2.28 -0.06
N ASP A 132 13.21 -3.01 1.05
CA ASP A 132 14.44 -3.39 1.77
C ASP A 132 14.40 -4.87 2.16
N ASN A 133 13.96 -5.73 1.25
CA ASN A 133 13.98 -7.17 1.48
C ASN A 133 15.38 -7.74 1.21
N GLN A 134 16.06 -8.12 2.30
CA GLN A 134 17.43 -8.64 2.25
C GLN A 134 17.52 -10.17 2.14
N ILE A 135 16.39 -10.88 2.24
CA ILE A 135 16.36 -12.34 2.22
C ILE A 135 15.54 -12.92 1.07
N GLY A 136 14.74 -12.12 0.37
CA GLY A 136 13.94 -12.55 -0.79
C GLY A 136 13.74 -11.44 -1.81
N LYS A 137 12.81 -11.67 -2.74
CA LYS A 137 12.26 -10.59 -3.58
C LYS A 137 11.42 -9.64 -2.74
N ASP A 138 11.33 -8.38 -3.17
CA ASP A 138 10.36 -7.44 -2.64
C ASP A 138 8.95 -8.04 -2.68
N ILE A 139 8.22 -7.85 -1.59
CA ILE A 139 6.89 -8.40 -1.37
C ILE A 139 5.88 -7.33 -1.72
N PRO A 140 5.13 -7.48 -2.82
CA PRO A 140 4.23 -6.44 -3.28
C PRO A 140 2.98 -6.37 -2.40
N CYS A 141 2.33 -5.20 -2.40
CA CYS A 141 1.19 -4.87 -1.55
C CYS A 141 0.04 -5.90 -1.65
N GLU A 142 -0.22 -6.44 -2.84
CA GLU A 142 -1.25 -7.45 -3.10
C GLU A 142 -1.03 -8.78 -2.37
N THR A 143 0.14 -8.97 -1.76
CA THR A 143 0.40 -10.13 -0.89
C THR A 143 -0.40 -10.05 0.42
N CYS A 144 -0.73 -8.83 0.88
CA CYS A 144 -1.41 -8.61 2.16
C CYS A 144 -2.69 -7.78 2.04
N HIS A 145 -2.87 -7.00 0.98
CA HIS A 145 -4.00 -6.09 0.83
C HIS A 145 -4.64 -6.21 -0.55
N LYS A 146 -5.89 -5.77 -0.67
CA LYS A 146 -6.44 -5.44 -1.97
C LYS A 146 -6.01 -4.02 -2.33
N VAL A 147 -5.19 -3.87 -3.36
CA VAL A 147 -4.61 -2.57 -3.74
C VAL A 147 -5.55 -1.85 -4.72
N PRO A 148 -6.11 -0.69 -4.36
CA PRO A 148 -6.93 0.13 -5.26
C PRO A 148 -6.06 0.83 -6.32
N GLN A 149 -6.61 1.09 -7.51
CA GLN A 149 -5.97 1.95 -8.51
C GLN A 149 -6.29 3.44 -8.31
N GLN A 150 -7.38 3.76 -7.61
CA GLN A 150 -7.82 5.13 -7.33
C GLN A 150 -8.30 5.29 -5.90
N VAL A 151 -8.29 6.53 -5.39
CA VAL A 151 -8.60 6.85 -3.99
C VAL A 151 -9.97 6.32 -3.55
N TYR A 152 -10.99 6.39 -4.41
CA TYR A 152 -12.36 6.01 -4.03
C TYR A 152 -12.79 4.62 -4.51
N GLU A 153 -11.84 3.75 -4.90
CA GLU A 153 -12.12 2.36 -5.23
C GLU A 153 -12.29 1.50 -3.96
N ALA A 154 -13.01 0.38 -4.10
CA ALA A 154 -13.28 -0.52 -2.98
C ALA A 154 -12.00 -1.19 -2.46
N GLY A 155 -11.77 -1.14 -1.14
CA GLY A 155 -10.52 -1.49 -0.46
C GLY A 155 -9.64 -0.27 -0.15
N HIS A 156 -10.21 0.94 -0.12
CA HIS A 156 -9.49 2.16 0.27
C HIS A 156 -10.30 3.00 1.27
N VAL A 157 -10.61 4.26 0.97
CA VAL A 157 -11.39 5.15 1.87
C VAL A 157 -12.88 4.76 1.95
N ASP A 158 -13.19 3.46 1.88
CA ASP A 158 -14.53 2.88 1.91
C ASP A 158 -14.93 2.32 3.29
N THR A 159 -13.98 2.08 4.18
CA THR A 159 -14.21 1.57 5.53
C THR A 159 -13.42 2.35 6.59
N GLU A 160 -13.72 2.12 7.87
CA GLU A 160 -12.95 2.70 8.97
C GLU A 160 -11.57 2.02 9.07
N LEU A 161 -10.56 2.80 9.47
CA LEU A 161 -9.23 2.28 9.75
C LEU A 161 -9.26 1.16 10.83
N PRO A 162 -8.32 0.19 10.77
CA PRO A 162 -7.21 0.07 9.82
C PRO A 162 -7.62 -0.55 8.47
N ALA A 163 -6.76 -0.39 7.45
CA ALA A 163 -6.96 -1.04 6.15
C ALA A 163 -7.04 -2.58 6.29
N GLU A 164 -7.95 -3.21 5.55
CA GLU A 164 -8.19 -4.65 5.62
C GLU A 164 -6.98 -5.44 5.13
N ILE A 165 -6.61 -6.47 5.90
CA ILE A 165 -5.60 -7.44 5.49
C ILE A 165 -6.29 -8.66 4.89
N ILE A 166 -5.93 -8.95 3.64
CA ILE A 166 -6.37 -10.09 2.86
C ILE A 166 -5.09 -10.77 2.35
N PHE A 167 -4.67 -11.83 3.01
CA PHE A 167 -3.47 -12.57 2.60
C PHE A 167 -3.68 -13.22 1.23
N GLY A 168 -2.90 -12.78 0.25
CA GLY A 168 -2.89 -13.30 -1.11
C GLY A 168 -1.99 -14.52 -1.26
N ASP A 169 -2.00 -15.14 -2.45
CA ASP A 169 -1.41 -16.45 -2.73
C ASP A 169 0.03 -16.62 -2.24
N LYS A 170 0.88 -15.59 -2.36
CA LYS A 170 2.28 -15.66 -1.89
C LYS A 170 2.40 -15.83 -0.37
N ALA A 171 1.52 -15.22 0.42
CA ALA A 171 1.53 -15.33 1.88
C ALA A 171 1.00 -16.70 2.37
N ILE A 172 0.32 -17.45 1.51
CA ILE A 172 -0.34 -18.72 1.81
C ILE A 172 0.17 -19.88 0.93
N ILE A 173 1.36 -19.76 0.32
CA ILE A 173 1.92 -20.82 -0.53
C ILE A 173 1.96 -22.14 0.26
N ASN A 174 1.40 -23.19 -0.33
CA ASN A 174 1.33 -24.54 0.25
C ASN A 174 0.66 -24.60 1.63
N LEU A 175 -0.21 -23.63 1.93
CA LEU A 175 -0.98 -23.55 3.18
C LEU A 175 -2.49 -23.60 2.95
N GLY A 176 -3.21 -23.94 4.02
CA GLY A 176 -4.64 -23.62 4.13
C GLY A 176 -4.88 -22.14 4.41
N ILE A 177 -6.15 -21.72 4.44
CA ILE A 177 -6.55 -20.31 4.61
C ILE A 177 -6.58 -19.90 6.09
N ASN A 178 -5.47 -20.08 6.82
CA ASN A 178 -5.40 -19.77 8.27
C ASN A 178 -4.39 -18.65 8.63
N SER A 179 -3.73 -18.04 7.64
CA SER A 179 -2.93 -16.82 7.83
C SER A 179 -3.78 -15.74 8.49
N SER A 180 -3.23 -15.09 9.51
CA SER A 180 -3.97 -14.11 10.31
C SER A 180 -3.09 -12.95 10.75
N TYR A 181 -3.71 -11.78 10.83
CA TYR A 181 -3.17 -10.59 11.48
C TYR A 181 -4.07 -10.20 12.65
N ASP A 182 -3.52 -10.16 13.85
CA ASP A 182 -4.19 -9.60 15.03
C ASP A 182 -3.80 -8.13 15.19
N ALA A 183 -4.74 -7.23 14.93
CA ALA A 183 -4.55 -5.78 15.05
C ALA A 183 -4.31 -5.31 16.49
N THR A 184 -4.73 -6.09 17.50
CA THR A 184 -4.54 -5.75 18.92
C THR A 184 -3.09 -5.90 19.34
N THR A 185 -2.43 -6.95 18.86
CA THR A 185 -1.03 -7.27 19.18
C THR A 185 -0.09 -6.98 18.02
N ALA A 186 -0.59 -6.39 16.93
CA ALA A 186 0.13 -6.17 15.68
C ALA A 186 0.83 -7.45 15.18
N THR A 187 0.23 -8.63 15.35
CA THR A 187 0.92 -9.91 15.14
C THR A 187 0.45 -10.61 13.89
N CYS A 188 1.39 -10.98 13.01
CA CYS A 188 1.15 -11.89 11.90
C CYS A 188 1.44 -13.32 12.35
N SER A 189 0.59 -14.27 11.95
CA SER A 189 0.74 -15.69 12.25
C SER A 189 0.29 -16.57 11.09
N ASN A 190 0.78 -17.82 11.07
CA ASN A 190 0.42 -18.84 10.09
C ASN A 190 0.71 -18.46 8.63
N THR A 191 1.72 -17.63 8.35
CA THR A 191 2.07 -17.23 6.98
C THR A 191 3.26 -18.03 6.44
N TYR A 192 3.27 -18.25 5.12
CA TYR A 192 4.35 -18.97 4.42
C TYR A 192 5.72 -18.34 4.70
N CYS A 193 5.84 -17.02 4.52
CA CYS A 193 7.11 -16.32 4.68
C CYS A 193 7.69 -16.38 6.10
N HIS A 194 6.83 -16.53 7.13
CA HIS A 194 7.26 -16.67 8.52
C HIS A 194 7.29 -18.12 9.01
N GLY A 195 7.46 -19.06 8.08
CA GLY A 195 7.80 -20.44 8.42
C GLY A 195 6.60 -21.36 8.61
N ASN A 196 5.38 -20.93 8.30
CA ASN A 196 4.27 -21.86 8.20
C ASN A 196 4.33 -22.55 6.84
N TRP A 197 5.05 -23.64 6.72
CA TRP A 197 5.04 -24.46 5.51
C TRP A 197 5.47 -25.89 5.83
N GLU A 198 5.04 -26.80 4.97
CA GLU A 198 5.40 -28.20 5.02
C GLU A 198 5.69 -28.69 3.61
N PHE A 199 6.84 -29.34 3.41
CA PHE A 199 7.19 -29.99 2.15
C PHE A 199 7.25 -31.49 2.35
N PHE A 200 6.37 -32.23 1.68
CA PHE A 200 6.26 -33.69 1.86
C PHE A 200 7.29 -34.45 1.03
N ARG A 201 7.90 -35.46 1.65
CA ARG A 201 8.89 -36.34 1.02
C ARG A 201 8.35 -37.03 -0.22
N ASP A 202 7.12 -37.55 -0.14
CA ASP A 202 6.50 -38.30 -1.24
C ASP A 202 6.23 -37.44 -2.49
N SER A 203 6.16 -36.11 -2.32
CA SER A 203 6.02 -35.16 -3.42
C SER A 203 7.36 -34.66 -3.97
N SER A 204 8.49 -35.08 -3.38
CA SER A 204 9.82 -34.60 -3.75
C SER A 204 10.57 -35.59 -4.64
N ALA A 205 11.26 -35.06 -5.65
CA ALA A 205 12.24 -35.83 -6.43
C ALA A 205 13.52 -36.16 -5.62
N ASN A 206 13.79 -35.43 -4.54
CA ASN A 206 15.03 -35.53 -3.76
C ASN A 206 14.78 -36.19 -2.40
N GLN A 207 14.10 -37.34 -2.39
CA GLN A 207 13.70 -38.05 -1.17
C GLN A 207 14.87 -38.45 -0.24
N PHE A 208 16.10 -38.48 -0.76
CA PHE A 208 17.31 -38.76 0.00
C PHE A 208 17.65 -37.64 1.00
N ALA A 209 17.19 -36.41 0.76
CA ALA A 209 17.44 -35.26 1.62
C ALA A 209 16.50 -35.21 2.85
N TYR A 210 15.55 -36.15 2.95
CA TYR A 210 14.56 -36.21 4.02
C TYR A 210 14.94 -37.27 5.06
N ASN A 211 14.88 -36.91 6.34
CA ASN A 211 15.02 -37.86 7.46
C ASN A 211 13.67 -38.23 8.10
N SER A 212 12.58 -37.63 7.62
CA SER A 212 11.20 -37.86 8.06
C SER A 212 10.24 -37.72 6.87
N ASP A 213 8.93 -37.81 7.09
CA ASP A 213 7.93 -37.76 6.02
C ASP A 213 7.79 -36.37 5.39
N ARG A 214 8.29 -35.31 6.04
CA ARG A 214 8.23 -33.94 5.54
C ARG A 214 9.27 -33.03 6.17
N MET A 215 9.62 -31.95 5.49
CA MET A 215 10.37 -30.82 6.06
C MET A 215 9.38 -29.74 6.51
N ILE A 216 9.64 -29.12 7.66
CA ILE A 216 8.76 -28.08 8.22
C ILE A 216 9.54 -26.81 8.57
N GLY A 217 8.85 -25.68 8.47
CA GLY A 217 9.31 -24.42 9.04
C GLY A 217 8.92 -24.29 10.51
N ASN A 218 9.39 -23.21 11.14
CA ASN A 218 9.23 -22.96 12.57
C ASN A 218 7.90 -22.27 12.92
N ASN A 219 7.07 -21.91 11.92
CA ASN A 219 5.80 -21.19 12.07
C ASN A 219 5.87 -20.03 13.09
N GLN A 220 6.83 -19.14 12.88
CA GLN A 220 7.08 -18.02 13.76
C GLN A 220 5.95 -16.99 13.64
N SER A 221 5.39 -16.60 14.78
CA SER A 221 4.54 -15.40 14.85
C SER A 221 5.43 -14.16 15.00
N VAL A 222 5.15 -13.11 14.23
CA VAL A 222 5.97 -11.89 14.19
C VAL A 222 5.15 -10.66 14.49
N VAL A 223 5.78 -9.67 15.10
CA VAL A 223 5.17 -8.38 15.44
C VAL A 223 5.48 -7.35 14.35
N TRP A 224 4.45 -6.90 13.65
CA TRP A 224 4.50 -6.04 12.47
C TRP A 224 5.30 -4.76 12.65
N ASN A 225 5.26 -4.19 13.86
CA ASN A 225 5.89 -2.90 14.15
C ASN A 225 7.21 -3.02 14.94
N VAL A 226 7.74 -4.24 15.08
CA VAL A 226 9.11 -4.48 15.57
C VAL A 226 10.02 -4.70 14.37
N VAL A 227 10.80 -3.67 14.01
CA VAL A 227 11.65 -3.65 12.80
C VAL A 227 13.16 -3.60 13.10
N ASP A 228 13.54 -4.02 14.30
CA ASP A 228 14.93 -4.04 14.80
C ASP A 228 15.76 -5.25 14.28
N GLY A 229 15.17 -6.05 13.39
CA GLY A 229 15.79 -7.26 12.82
C GLY A 229 15.52 -8.53 13.62
N THR A 230 14.91 -8.45 14.80
CA THR A 230 14.63 -9.64 15.63
C THR A 230 13.55 -10.54 15.04
N GLN A 231 12.63 -9.99 14.25
CA GLN A 231 11.48 -10.71 13.71
C GLN A 231 11.77 -11.58 12.48
N ALA A 232 12.95 -11.41 11.85
CA ALA A 232 13.31 -12.09 10.61
C ALA A 232 14.79 -12.52 10.56
N GLY A 233 15.39 -12.79 11.72
CA GLY A 233 16.76 -13.31 11.79
C GLY A 233 16.86 -14.72 11.19
N CYS A 234 18.02 -15.08 10.63
CA CYS A 234 18.27 -16.45 10.15
C CYS A 234 17.97 -17.47 11.26
N GLY A 235 17.28 -18.56 10.91
CA GLY A 235 16.81 -19.54 11.90
C GLY A 235 15.38 -19.28 12.42
N SER A 236 14.82 -18.08 12.22
CA SER A 236 13.46 -17.78 12.70
C SER A 236 12.37 -18.47 11.87
N CYS A 237 12.47 -18.45 10.54
CA CYS A 237 11.47 -19.09 9.66
C CYS A 237 11.65 -20.60 9.57
N HIS A 238 12.89 -21.09 9.62
CA HIS A 238 13.23 -22.50 9.65
C HIS A 238 14.62 -22.71 10.27
N ASN A 239 14.83 -23.88 10.87
CA ASN A 239 16.15 -24.26 11.36
C ASN A 239 17.17 -24.40 10.22
N LEU A 240 18.46 -24.45 10.55
CA LEU A 240 19.56 -24.59 9.59
C LEU A 240 20.30 -25.93 9.83
N PRO A 241 19.91 -27.04 9.16
CA PRO A 241 18.85 -27.17 8.15
C PRO A 241 17.44 -27.27 8.76
N PRO A 242 16.36 -27.17 7.97
CA PRO A 242 15.00 -27.31 8.46
C PRO A 242 14.74 -28.65 9.14
N ASP A 243 13.78 -28.67 10.06
CA ASP A 243 13.34 -29.91 10.70
C ASP A 243 12.79 -30.86 9.63
N GLY A 244 13.20 -32.13 9.69
CA GLY A 244 12.87 -33.13 8.66
C GLY A 244 13.92 -33.28 7.54
N HIS A 245 14.93 -32.40 7.50
CA HIS A 245 16.04 -32.48 6.55
C HIS A 245 17.17 -33.40 7.06
N SER A 246 17.88 -34.04 6.14
CA SER A 246 19.08 -34.83 6.45
C SER A 246 20.15 -33.96 7.13
N ASN A 247 20.84 -34.48 8.14
CA ASN A 247 21.78 -33.65 8.90
C ASN A 247 22.97 -33.20 8.02
N ALA A 248 23.28 -31.91 8.03
CA ALA A 248 24.35 -31.31 7.23
C ALA A 248 24.98 -30.13 7.99
N GLN A 249 26.29 -29.94 7.82
CA GLN A 249 26.97 -28.74 8.32
C GLN A 249 26.71 -27.56 7.38
N ILE A 250 26.74 -26.33 7.90
CA ILE A 250 26.48 -25.11 7.12
C ILE A 250 27.39 -24.99 5.88
N SER A 251 28.65 -25.42 6.00
CA SER A 251 29.63 -25.44 4.92
C SER A 251 29.30 -26.41 3.78
N ALA A 252 28.39 -27.36 4.01
CA ALA A 252 27.91 -28.31 3.01
C ALA A 252 26.63 -27.84 2.31
N CYS A 253 25.96 -26.78 2.80
CA CYS A 253 24.69 -26.31 2.25
C CYS A 253 24.83 -25.90 0.78
N GLY A 254 25.87 -25.13 0.44
CA GLY A 254 26.14 -24.70 -0.93
C GLY A 254 26.43 -25.85 -1.92
N GLY A 255 26.68 -27.07 -1.43
CA GLY A 255 26.84 -28.24 -2.29
C GLY A 255 25.52 -28.71 -2.92
N CYS A 256 24.41 -28.64 -2.17
CA CYS A 256 23.08 -28.97 -2.68
C CYS A 256 22.27 -27.71 -3.01
N HIS A 257 22.33 -26.66 -2.20
CA HIS A 257 21.67 -25.38 -2.43
C HIS A 257 22.57 -24.42 -3.21
N SER A 258 23.29 -24.95 -4.20
CA SER A 258 24.29 -24.23 -4.98
C SER A 258 23.71 -22.99 -5.64
N GLY A 259 24.33 -21.85 -5.40
CA GLY A 259 23.90 -20.56 -5.92
C GLY A 259 22.80 -19.91 -5.08
N ILE A 260 22.10 -20.61 -4.19
CA ILE A 260 21.15 -19.99 -3.25
C ILE A 260 21.90 -19.47 -2.03
N VAL A 261 22.77 -20.33 -1.48
CA VAL A 261 23.64 -19.99 -0.36
C VAL A 261 25.10 -20.24 -0.72
N ASP A 262 25.98 -19.43 -0.14
CA ASP A 262 27.43 -19.56 -0.27
C ASP A 262 28.02 -20.60 0.72
N VAL A 263 29.35 -20.69 0.78
CA VAL A 263 30.07 -21.61 1.68
C VAL A 263 29.92 -21.26 3.17
N ASN A 264 29.46 -20.06 3.48
CA ASN A 264 29.19 -19.59 4.84
C ASN A 264 27.70 -19.76 5.22
N GLY A 265 26.85 -20.16 4.28
CA GLY A 265 25.40 -20.25 4.48
C GLY A 265 24.67 -18.92 4.24
N GLU A 266 25.34 -17.91 3.68
CA GLU A 266 24.75 -16.61 3.36
C GLU A 266 24.01 -16.67 2.03
N ILE A 267 22.87 -15.98 1.92
CA ILE A 267 22.08 -15.94 0.68
C ILE A 267 22.85 -15.17 -0.39
N VAL A 268 23.03 -15.78 -1.55
CA VAL A 268 23.68 -15.16 -2.70
C VAL A 268 22.71 -14.14 -3.34
N ASP A 269 23.11 -12.88 -3.34
CA ASP A 269 22.29 -11.74 -3.78
C ASP A 269 21.67 -11.94 -5.18
N SER A 270 22.45 -12.43 -6.15
CA SER A 270 22.00 -12.65 -7.54
C SER A 270 20.91 -13.71 -7.69
N LEU A 271 20.71 -14.54 -6.67
CA LEU A 271 19.71 -15.62 -6.63
C LEU A 271 18.78 -15.50 -5.41
N ARG A 272 18.79 -14.36 -4.70
CA ARG A 272 17.91 -14.09 -3.55
C ARG A 272 16.43 -14.33 -3.86
N TYR A 273 16.01 -14.12 -5.11
CA TYR A 273 14.64 -14.37 -5.56
C TYR A 273 14.15 -15.83 -5.42
N LYS A 274 15.07 -16.77 -5.24
CA LYS A 274 14.76 -18.18 -5.02
C LYS A 274 14.55 -18.50 -3.54
N HIS A 275 15.11 -17.71 -2.62
CA HIS A 275 14.71 -17.83 -1.22
C HIS A 275 13.30 -17.25 -1.07
N ILE A 276 12.44 -17.89 -0.27
CA ILE A 276 11.00 -17.59 -0.08
C ILE A 276 10.14 -17.57 -1.37
N ASN A 277 10.44 -18.44 -2.34
CA ASN A 277 9.69 -18.56 -3.60
C ASN A 277 8.57 -19.62 -3.61
N GLY A 278 8.45 -20.45 -2.56
CA GLY A 278 7.49 -21.56 -2.49
C GLY A 278 8.04 -22.94 -2.84
N GLU A 279 9.32 -23.03 -3.18
CA GLU A 279 9.93 -24.24 -3.73
C GLU A 279 11.17 -24.68 -2.94
N ILE A 280 11.51 -25.96 -3.05
CA ILE A 280 12.80 -26.47 -2.56
C ILE A 280 13.81 -26.31 -3.69
N ASN A 281 14.67 -25.30 -3.61
CA ASN A 281 15.69 -25.07 -4.61
C ASN A 281 16.98 -25.87 -4.33
N VAL A 282 17.34 -26.77 -5.23
CA VAL A 282 18.55 -27.60 -5.15
C VAL A 282 19.23 -27.74 -6.51
N PHE A 283 20.53 -27.96 -6.49
CA PHE A 283 21.41 -28.09 -7.66
C PHE A 283 21.25 -26.94 -8.67
N GLY A 284 21.05 -25.73 -8.15
CA GLY A 284 20.91 -24.50 -8.93
C GLY A 284 19.52 -24.27 -9.53
N ASN A 285 18.55 -25.17 -9.31
CA ASN A 285 17.17 -25.02 -9.75
C ASN A 285 16.30 -24.47 -8.64
#